data_AF-A0A8H8MHC5-F1
#
_entry.id   AF-A0A8H8MHC5-F1
#
_cell.length_a   1.000
_cell.length_b   1.000
_cell.length_c   1.000
_cell.angle_alpha   90.00
_cell.angle_beta   90.00
_cell.angle_gamma   90.00
#
_symmetry.space_group_name_H-M   'P 1'
#
loop_
_entity.id
_entity.type
_entity.pdbx_description
1 polymer ?
#
loop_
_entity_poly.entity_id
_entity_poly.type
_entity_poly.pdbx_seq_one_letter_code
_entity_poly.pdbx_strand_id
1 'polypeptide(L)'
;MYCAFALFAFYVAVARAQQVGTLTTETHPALPWQKCTKSGGCVTQSSGKITLDANWRWVHTTSGYANCYTGQKWDTSVCPDGVTCATNCAVDGADYSGTYGITTSGNSLTLKFVTPGSSGKNVGSRVYLMASDDTNYEMFKLKNQEFTFDVDVSNLPCGLNGALYFSEMAADGGKSKYSGNKAGAKYGTGYCDAQCPRDIKFINGEANVKGWTGSTTDGNSGKGDYGTCCNEMDIWEANSISTAYTPHPCTVVGQTRCTGTECSSYCDQPGCDFNSYRMGDKSFYGKGLTVDTSKKMTVVTQFITDDNTATGKLVEMRRVYVQDGKVIQNSKANIPGLAAYDSITDQFCAEQKTIFGDGNDYAAKGGMATMDKSFSAGVVLVMSIWDDHAANMLWLDSNYPLDKDASLPGVARGSCPTTSGKPSDVETNNANASVTFSNIRFGDIGSTFSGTTNPGSTTVRTTSTTSRPSTTSTSAATTTTASTGTVPRYGQCGGQTYTGPTVCVSPYKCTYSNPYYSQCL
;
A
#
# COMPACT_ATOMS: atom_id res chain seq x y z
N MET A 1 22.06 65.12 -28.06
CA MET A 1 21.87 64.10 -29.12
C MET A 1 23.15 63.27 -29.07
N TYR A 2 23.21 62.05 -28.52
CA TYR A 2 22.46 60.86 -28.87
C TYR A 2 22.28 59.95 -27.64
N CYS A 3 21.06 59.46 -27.41
CA CYS A 3 20.78 58.32 -26.52
C CYS A 3 21.21 57.03 -27.23
N ALA A 4 22.12 56.26 -26.62
CA ALA A 4 22.36 54.88 -27.01
C ALA A 4 21.59 53.96 -26.04
N PHE A 5 20.48 53.40 -26.51
CA PHE A 5 19.72 52.36 -25.82
C PHE A 5 20.54 51.06 -25.81
N ALA A 6 20.83 50.54 -24.62
CA ALA A 6 21.32 49.18 -24.46
C ALA A 6 20.13 48.20 -24.56
N LEU A 7 20.10 47.42 -25.64
CA LEU A 7 19.18 46.29 -25.79
C LEU A 7 19.64 45.15 -24.88
N PHE A 8 18.97 44.96 -23.75
CA PHE A 8 19.05 43.73 -22.97
C PHE A 8 18.30 42.63 -23.72
N ALA A 9 19.03 41.78 -24.45
CA ALA A 9 18.50 40.54 -24.99
C ALA A 9 18.26 39.56 -23.82
N PHE A 10 17.03 39.54 -23.30
CA PHE A 10 16.56 38.49 -22.41
C PHE A 10 16.48 37.19 -23.23
N TYR A 11 17.51 36.34 -23.15
CA TYR A 11 17.37 34.93 -23.50
C TYR A 11 16.44 34.30 -22.47
N VAL A 12 15.14 34.27 -22.79
CA VAL A 12 14.20 33.37 -22.12
C VAL A 12 14.68 31.95 -22.44
N ALA A 13 15.39 31.33 -21.49
CA ALA A 13 15.66 29.91 -21.56
C ALA A 13 14.31 29.19 -21.55
N VAL A 14 13.86 28.76 -22.73
CA VAL A 14 12.66 27.93 -22.87
C VAL A 14 12.96 26.63 -22.14
N ALA A 15 12.40 26.50 -20.93
CA ALA A 15 12.58 25.32 -20.10
C ALA A 15 11.93 24.11 -20.80
N ARG A 16 12.77 23.17 -21.23
CA ARG A 16 12.46 21.92 -21.92
C ARG A 16 11.85 20.91 -20.93
N ALA A 17 10.63 20.39 -21.17
CA ALA A 17 9.92 19.54 -20.21
C ALA A 17 8.77 18.71 -20.81
N GLN A 18 8.43 17.54 -20.25
CA GLN A 18 7.16 16.82 -20.40
C GLN A 18 6.01 17.77 -20.08
N GLN A 19 5.18 18.03 -21.08
CA GLN A 19 4.16 19.06 -21.01
C GLN A 19 2.80 18.51 -20.59
N VAL A 20 1.88 19.45 -20.34
CA VAL A 20 0.47 19.18 -20.05
C VAL A 20 -0.33 19.35 -21.33
N GLY A 21 -1.07 18.31 -21.72
CA GLY A 21 -2.02 18.37 -22.82
C GLY A 21 -3.22 19.23 -22.45
N THR A 22 -3.88 19.79 -23.44
CA THR A 22 -5.07 20.65 -23.24
C THR A 22 -6.25 20.24 -24.12
N LEU A 23 -6.18 19.07 -24.77
CA LEU A 23 -7.26 18.60 -25.63
C LEU A 23 -8.35 17.92 -24.80
N THR A 24 -7.97 17.31 -23.66
CA THR A 24 -8.90 16.73 -22.69
C THR A 24 -8.66 17.35 -21.31
N THR A 25 -9.70 17.94 -20.71
CA THR A 25 -9.60 18.47 -19.35
C THR A 25 -9.42 17.33 -18.35
N GLU A 26 -8.37 17.40 -17.53
CA GLU A 26 -8.20 16.45 -16.44
C GLU A 26 -9.17 16.71 -15.29
N THR A 27 -10.08 15.75 -15.05
CA THR A 27 -11.10 15.80 -14.00
C THR A 27 -11.06 14.54 -13.16
N HIS A 28 -10.46 14.61 -11.98
CA HIS A 28 -10.29 13.47 -11.08
C HIS A 28 -11.63 12.98 -10.49
N PRO A 29 -11.94 11.67 -10.58
CA PRO A 29 -13.09 11.08 -9.90
C PRO A 29 -12.98 11.21 -8.37
N ALA A 30 -14.09 11.51 -7.70
CA ALA A 30 -14.14 11.63 -6.25
C ALA A 30 -14.05 10.25 -5.58
N LEU A 31 -13.26 10.16 -4.51
CA LEU A 31 -13.15 8.99 -3.64
C LEU A 31 -12.95 9.46 -2.18
N PRO A 32 -14.03 9.85 -1.49
CA PRO A 32 -13.99 10.14 -0.07
C PRO A 32 -13.48 8.94 0.75
N TRP A 33 -12.65 9.22 1.75
CA TRP A 33 -12.11 8.25 2.70
C TRP A 33 -12.28 8.77 4.13
N GLN A 34 -11.82 8.04 5.14
CA GLN A 34 -12.03 8.43 6.55
C GLN A 34 -10.73 8.43 7.35
N LYS A 35 -10.53 9.48 8.15
CA LYS A 35 -9.46 9.56 9.14
C LYS A 35 -10.01 9.25 10.53
N CYS A 36 -9.46 8.26 11.20
CA CYS A 36 -10.01 7.73 12.45
C CYS A 36 -9.07 7.99 13.64
N THR A 37 -9.66 8.20 14.81
CA THR A 37 -8.94 8.32 16.08
C THR A 37 -9.65 7.52 17.15
N LYS A 38 -8.93 7.06 18.18
CA LYS A 38 -9.54 6.28 19.28
C LYS A 38 -10.63 7.05 20.03
N SER A 39 -10.46 8.35 20.20
CA SER A 39 -11.38 9.19 20.99
C SER A 39 -12.44 9.92 20.16
N GLY A 40 -12.14 10.25 18.90
CA GLY A 40 -12.98 11.08 18.03
C GLY A 40 -13.77 10.31 16.97
N GLY A 41 -13.61 8.98 16.88
CA GLY A 41 -14.19 8.19 15.80
C GLY A 41 -13.58 8.55 14.45
N CYS A 42 -14.33 8.32 13.36
CA CYS A 42 -13.89 8.53 12.00
C CYS A 42 -14.50 9.79 11.37
N VAL A 43 -13.65 10.67 10.82
CA VAL A 43 -14.03 11.89 10.10
C VAL A 43 -13.80 11.70 8.61
N THR A 44 -14.86 11.89 7.82
CA THR A 44 -14.81 11.80 6.36
C THR A 44 -13.95 12.91 5.76
N GLN A 45 -12.99 12.51 4.94
CA GLN A 45 -12.20 13.36 4.06
C GLN A 45 -12.92 13.45 2.71
N SER A 46 -13.91 14.34 2.61
CA SER A 46 -14.85 14.42 1.49
C SER A 46 -14.23 14.89 0.17
N SER A 47 -13.07 15.54 0.23
CA SER A 47 -12.34 16.06 -0.93
C SER A 47 -11.39 15.04 -1.57
N GLY A 48 -11.32 13.80 -1.06
CA GLY A 48 -10.50 12.74 -1.64
C GLY A 48 -10.89 12.48 -3.09
N LYS A 49 -9.90 12.29 -3.95
CA LYS A 49 -10.06 11.98 -5.39
C LYS A 49 -8.98 11.00 -5.83
N ILE A 50 -9.13 10.44 -7.03
CA ILE A 50 -8.10 9.60 -7.65
C ILE A 50 -7.61 10.19 -8.97
N THR A 51 -6.34 9.93 -9.29
CA THR A 51 -5.76 10.26 -10.60
C THR A 51 -5.20 9.01 -11.28
N LEU A 52 -5.37 8.91 -12.59
CA LEU A 52 -4.80 7.87 -13.43
C LEU A 52 -3.30 8.07 -13.62
N ASP A 53 -2.54 6.98 -13.51
CA ASP A 53 -1.12 6.94 -13.83
C ASP A 53 -0.78 7.41 -15.25
N ALA A 54 0.32 8.16 -15.38
CA ALA A 54 0.72 8.79 -16.63
C ALA A 54 0.99 7.81 -17.78
N ASN A 55 1.29 6.55 -17.50
CA ASN A 55 1.60 5.53 -18.50
C ASN A 55 0.38 5.16 -19.35
N TRP A 56 -0.83 5.29 -18.82
CA TRP A 56 -2.07 5.02 -19.55
C TRP A 56 -2.56 6.19 -20.41
N ARG A 57 -2.10 7.40 -20.09
CA ARG A 57 -2.61 8.62 -20.72
C ARG A 57 -2.15 8.72 -22.17
N TRP A 58 -2.96 9.42 -22.95
CA TRP A 58 -2.58 9.78 -24.31
C TRP A 58 -1.38 10.73 -24.28
N VAL A 59 -0.37 10.42 -25.10
CA VAL A 59 0.85 11.23 -25.26
C VAL A 59 0.93 11.73 -26.70
N HIS A 60 0.82 13.03 -26.89
CA HIS A 60 0.77 13.66 -28.21
C HIS A 60 1.66 14.91 -28.27
N THR A 61 1.92 15.40 -29.48
CA THR A 61 2.68 16.62 -29.71
C THR A 61 2.02 17.82 -29.02
N THR A 62 2.80 18.69 -28.39
CA THR A 62 2.31 19.91 -27.72
C THR A 62 1.55 20.87 -28.64
N SER A 63 1.80 20.81 -29.95
CA SER A 63 1.19 21.68 -30.96
C SER A 63 -0.04 21.08 -31.66
N GLY A 64 -0.43 19.84 -31.37
CA GLY A 64 -1.51 19.18 -32.11
C GLY A 64 -1.81 17.75 -31.67
N TYR A 65 -2.37 16.95 -32.57
CA TYR A 65 -2.94 15.62 -32.27
C TYR A 65 -2.02 14.45 -32.65
N ALA A 66 -0.80 14.71 -33.12
CA ALA A 66 0.10 13.64 -33.55
C ALA A 66 0.61 12.88 -32.32
N ASN A 67 0.49 11.55 -32.32
CA ASN A 67 0.93 10.72 -31.21
C ASN A 67 2.46 10.75 -31.08
N CYS A 68 2.96 10.95 -29.87
CA CYS A 68 4.37 10.70 -29.56
C CYS A 68 4.64 9.22 -29.26
N TYR A 69 3.61 8.49 -28.84
CA TYR A 69 3.67 7.07 -28.51
C TYR A 69 2.39 6.37 -29.00
N THR A 70 2.52 5.28 -29.76
CA THR A 70 1.39 4.49 -30.29
C THR A 70 1.67 3.00 -30.14
N GLY A 71 0.71 2.26 -29.56
CA GLY A 71 0.88 0.84 -29.23
C GLY A 71 2.05 0.66 -28.27
N GLN A 72 3.17 0.16 -28.79
CA GLN A 72 4.41 -0.10 -28.03
C GLN A 72 5.63 0.71 -28.51
N LYS A 73 5.43 1.78 -29.28
CA LYS A 73 6.51 2.51 -29.97
C LYS A 73 6.41 4.03 -29.79
N TRP A 74 7.57 4.65 -29.55
CA TRP A 74 7.75 6.10 -29.66
C TRP A 74 7.91 6.52 -31.14
N ASP A 75 7.38 7.69 -31.51
CA ASP A 75 7.67 8.32 -32.80
C ASP A 75 9.06 8.96 -32.76
N THR A 76 10.04 8.35 -33.43
CA THR A 76 11.43 8.79 -33.42
C THR A 76 11.67 10.14 -34.08
N SER A 77 10.73 10.65 -34.90
CA SER A 77 10.82 11.98 -35.49
C SER A 77 10.52 13.09 -34.48
N VAL A 78 9.64 12.80 -33.50
CA VAL A 78 9.28 13.71 -32.41
C VAL A 78 10.15 13.46 -31.17
N CYS A 79 10.51 12.21 -30.95
CA CYS A 79 11.24 11.69 -29.79
C CYS A 79 12.60 11.09 -30.19
N PRO A 80 13.56 11.89 -30.66
CA PRO A 80 14.91 11.41 -30.96
C PRO A 80 15.74 11.10 -29.69
N ASP A 81 15.42 11.77 -28.58
CA ASP A 81 16.00 11.58 -27.26
C ASP A 81 14.97 11.92 -26.16
N GLY A 82 15.25 11.52 -24.92
CA GLY A 82 14.31 11.66 -23.80
C GLY A 82 13.94 13.11 -23.44
N VAL A 83 14.89 14.04 -23.54
CA VAL A 83 14.67 15.47 -23.19
C VAL A 83 13.89 16.17 -24.29
N THR A 84 14.25 15.94 -25.55
CA THR A 84 13.53 16.47 -26.71
C THR A 84 12.11 15.91 -26.77
N CYS A 85 11.96 14.60 -26.56
CA CYS A 85 10.64 13.96 -26.51
C CYS A 85 9.78 14.56 -25.39
N ALA A 86 10.31 14.69 -24.17
CA ALA A 86 9.60 15.34 -23.09
C ALA A 86 9.15 16.75 -23.50
N THR A 87 10.03 17.55 -24.10
CA THR A 87 9.70 18.91 -24.59
C THR A 87 8.58 18.95 -25.63
N ASN A 88 8.62 18.02 -26.58
CA ASN A 88 7.71 18.02 -27.72
C ASN A 88 6.36 17.37 -27.39
N CYS A 89 6.30 16.61 -26.30
CA CYS A 89 5.16 15.75 -25.99
C CYS A 89 4.45 16.17 -24.70
N ALA A 90 3.14 16.05 -24.74
CA ALA A 90 2.23 16.41 -23.68
C ALA A 90 1.46 15.17 -23.23
N VAL A 91 1.27 15.04 -21.92
CA VAL A 91 0.37 14.05 -21.31
C VAL A 91 -0.97 14.73 -21.09
N ASP A 92 -2.05 14.19 -21.66
CA ASP A 92 -3.38 14.80 -21.64
C ASP A 92 -4.29 14.27 -20.52
N GLY A 93 -5.47 14.88 -20.37
CA GLY A 93 -6.51 14.42 -19.46
C GLY A 93 -7.10 13.05 -19.83
N ALA A 94 -7.89 12.48 -18.93
CA ALA A 94 -8.43 11.13 -19.06
C ALA A 94 -9.97 11.08 -19.03
N ASP A 95 -10.55 10.30 -19.95
CA ASP A 95 -11.92 9.79 -19.81
C ASP A 95 -11.91 8.51 -18.97
N TYR A 96 -11.97 8.69 -17.64
CA TYR A 96 -11.86 7.62 -16.65
C TYR A 96 -12.81 6.45 -16.90
N SER A 97 -14.09 6.72 -17.13
CA SER A 97 -15.10 5.66 -17.24
C SER A 97 -15.13 5.05 -18.64
N GLY A 98 -15.23 5.88 -19.68
CA GLY A 98 -15.45 5.39 -21.05
C GLY A 98 -14.22 4.74 -21.67
N THR A 99 -13.03 5.22 -21.33
CA THR A 99 -11.77 4.71 -21.91
C THR A 99 -11.05 3.73 -20.98
N TYR A 100 -11.01 4.02 -19.67
CA TYR A 100 -10.19 3.26 -18.72
C TYR A 100 -11.01 2.35 -17.78
N GLY A 101 -12.34 2.40 -17.82
CA GLY A 101 -13.19 1.55 -16.99
C GLY A 101 -13.08 1.84 -15.49
N ILE A 102 -12.70 3.07 -15.15
CA ILE A 102 -12.52 3.55 -13.78
C ILE A 102 -13.77 4.33 -13.39
N THR A 103 -14.44 3.87 -12.34
CA THR A 103 -15.66 4.50 -11.84
C THR A 103 -15.63 4.63 -10.34
N THR A 104 -16.24 5.70 -9.83
CA THR A 104 -16.45 5.88 -8.39
C THR A 104 -17.92 6.10 -8.07
N SER A 105 -18.34 5.64 -6.90
CA SER A 105 -19.68 5.85 -6.36
C SER A 105 -19.61 5.92 -4.84
N GLY A 106 -19.96 7.07 -4.27
CA GLY A 106 -19.73 7.32 -2.84
C GLY A 106 -18.25 7.15 -2.49
N ASN A 107 -17.95 6.28 -1.53
CA ASN A 107 -16.60 5.95 -1.10
C ASN A 107 -16.01 4.70 -1.78
N SER A 108 -16.54 4.29 -2.93
CA SER A 108 -16.15 3.09 -3.65
C SER A 108 -15.50 3.44 -5.00
N LEU A 109 -14.43 2.73 -5.33
CA LEU A 109 -13.70 2.75 -6.59
C LEU A 109 -13.81 1.36 -7.22
N THR A 110 -14.32 1.28 -8.46
CA THR A 110 -14.32 0.05 -9.25
C THR A 110 -13.39 0.23 -10.45
N LEU A 111 -12.46 -0.72 -10.60
CA LEU A 111 -11.53 -0.81 -11.72
C LEU A 111 -11.91 -2.03 -12.57
N LYS A 112 -12.29 -1.81 -13.83
CA LYS A 112 -12.48 -2.88 -14.80
C LYS A 112 -11.15 -3.32 -15.39
N PHE A 113 -11.02 -4.61 -15.69
CA PHE A 113 -9.82 -5.14 -16.30
C PHE A 113 -9.72 -4.75 -17.78
N VAL A 114 -10.74 -4.99 -18.59
CA VAL A 114 -10.76 -4.59 -20.01
C VAL A 114 -11.86 -3.58 -20.26
N THR A 115 -11.51 -2.48 -20.94
CA THR A 115 -12.47 -1.47 -21.40
C THR A 115 -12.34 -1.28 -22.92
N PRO A 116 -13.35 -1.67 -23.71
CA PRO A 116 -13.36 -1.40 -25.14
C PRO A 116 -13.47 0.10 -25.42
N GLY A 117 -12.62 0.62 -26.30
CA GLY A 117 -12.66 1.99 -26.80
C GLY A 117 -12.69 2.05 -28.32
N SER A 118 -12.89 3.24 -28.88
CA SER A 118 -12.98 3.47 -30.33
C SER A 118 -11.68 3.19 -31.08
N SER A 119 -10.53 3.22 -30.39
CA SER A 119 -9.18 3.05 -30.96
C SER A 119 -8.50 1.75 -30.52
N GLY A 120 -9.23 0.81 -29.91
CA GLY A 120 -8.69 -0.41 -29.31
C GLY A 120 -9.27 -0.68 -27.94
N LYS A 121 -8.74 -1.67 -27.21
CA LYS A 121 -9.12 -1.95 -25.81
C LYS A 121 -8.05 -1.41 -24.86
N ASN A 122 -8.48 -0.82 -23.75
CA ASN A 122 -7.63 -0.59 -22.58
C ASN A 122 -7.58 -1.87 -21.74
N VAL A 123 -6.40 -2.23 -21.24
CA VAL A 123 -6.18 -3.37 -20.34
C VAL A 123 -5.51 -2.87 -19.07
N GLY A 124 -6.09 -3.21 -17.93
CA GLY A 124 -5.62 -2.81 -16.61
C GLY A 124 -5.76 -1.32 -16.33
N SER A 125 -5.46 -0.94 -15.10
CA SER A 125 -5.32 0.46 -14.69
C SER A 125 -4.53 0.57 -13.38
N ARG A 126 -3.89 1.72 -13.16
CA ARG A 126 -3.27 2.10 -11.89
C ARG A 126 -3.63 3.53 -11.54
N VAL A 127 -4.09 3.76 -10.32
CA VAL A 127 -4.54 5.07 -9.84
C VAL A 127 -3.96 5.40 -8.48
N TYR A 128 -3.84 6.69 -8.19
CA TYR A 128 -3.29 7.22 -6.94
C TYR A 128 -4.32 8.05 -6.20
N LEU A 129 -4.30 8.02 -4.87
CA LEU A 129 -5.13 8.92 -4.06
C LEU A 129 -4.53 10.33 -4.04
N MET A 130 -5.34 11.33 -4.40
CA MET A 130 -4.99 12.74 -4.38
C MET A 130 -5.26 13.36 -3.00
N ALA A 131 -4.39 14.29 -2.60
CA ALA A 131 -4.61 15.15 -1.46
C ALA A 131 -5.76 16.14 -1.74
N SER A 132 -6.25 16.79 -0.68
CA SER A 132 -7.38 17.73 -0.78
C SER A 132 -7.14 18.94 -1.68
N ASP A 133 -5.88 19.26 -1.98
CA ASP A 133 -5.51 20.36 -2.89
C ASP A 133 -5.67 20.00 -4.38
N ASP A 134 -5.91 18.73 -4.70
CA ASP A 134 -6.09 18.21 -6.05
C ASP A 134 -4.90 18.44 -7.00
N THR A 135 -3.72 18.66 -6.42
CA THR A 135 -2.46 18.92 -7.13
C THR A 135 -1.31 18.03 -6.68
N ASN A 136 -1.39 17.49 -5.46
CA ASN A 136 -0.46 16.54 -4.87
C ASN A 136 -1.17 15.23 -4.51
N TYR A 137 -0.40 14.15 -4.35
CA TYR A 137 -0.87 12.90 -3.76
C TYR A 137 -1.09 13.03 -2.27
N GLU A 138 -2.04 12.25 -1.75
CA GLU A 138 -2.21 12.09 -0.30
C GLU A 138 -1.05 11.26 0.25
N MET A 139 -0.33 11.82 1.22
CA MET A 139 0.83 11.19 1.84
C MET A 139 0.47 10.54 3.17
N PHE A 140 0.59 9.23 3.25
CA PHE A 140 0.28 8.45 4.45
C PHE A 140 1.55 8.15 5.26
N LYS A 141 1.50 8.45 6.57
CA LYS A 141 2.58 8.10 7.50
C LYS A 141 2.16 6.91 8.35
N LEU A 142 2.62 5.71 7.96
CA LEU A 142 2.00 4.46 8.41
C LEU A 142 2.42 4.02 9.82
N LYS A 143 3.50 4.55 10.40
CA LYS A 143 4.01 4.12 11.72
C LYS A 143 2.99 4.28 12.83
N ASN A 144 2.74 3.19 13.56
CA ASN A 144 1.75 3.12 14.65
C ASN A 144 0.35 3.56 14.22
N GLN A 145 0.01 3.26 12.96
CA GLN A 145 -1.31 3.48 12.39
C GLN A 145 -1.89 2.16 11.90
N GLU A 146 -3.17 2.21 11.55
CA GLU A 146 -3.96 1.16 10.97
C GLU A 146 -4.56 1.68 9.66
N PHE A 147 -4.36 0.92 8.58
CA PHE A 147 -4.96 1.18 7.28
C PHE A 147 -5.95 0.07 6.95
N THR A 148 -7.16 0.47 6.59
CA THR A 148 -8.30 -0.43 6.42
C THR A 148 -9.11 -0.05 5.21
N PHE A 149 -9.61 -1.04 4.50
CA PHE A 149 -10.51 -0.86 3.36
C PHE A 149 -11.43 -2.06 3.24
N ASP A 150 -12.56 -1.87 2.56
CA ASP A 150 -13.39 -2.96 2.08
C ASP A 150 -12.99 -3.31 0.64
N VAL A 151 -12.99 -4.59 0.29
CA VAL A 151 -12.68 -5.07 -1.06
C VAL A 151 -13.63 -6.16 -1.52
N ASP A 152 -14.01 -6.09 -2.79
CA ASP A 152 -14.69 -7.15 -3.52
C ASP A 152 -13.77 -7.64 -4.65
N VAL A 153 -13.32 -8.89 -4.52
CA VAL A 153 -12.50 -9.62 -5.50
C VAL A 153 -13.26 -10.79 -6.13
N SER A 154 -14.58 -10.90 -5.91
CA SER A 154 -15.37 -12.06 -6.36
C SER A 154 -15.37 -12.23 -7.88
N ASN A 155 -15.08 -11.16 -8.61
CA ASN A 155 -14.95 -11.10 -10.06
C ASN A 155 -13.47 -11.05 -10.54
N LEU A 156 -12.51 -11.48 -9.71
CA LEU A 156 -11.10 -11.63 -10.07
C LEU A 156 -10.70 -13.12 -10.11
N PRO A 157 -10.60 -13.74 -11.29
CA PRO A 157 -10.14 -15.12 -11.45
C PRO A 157 -8.61 -15.27 -11.32
N CYS A 158 -8.13 -16.51 -11.44
CA CYS A 158 -6.71 -16.83 -11.62
C CYS A 158 -6.06 -15.96 -12.71
N GLY A 159 -4.84 -15.51 -12.48
CA GLY A 159 -4.08 -14.72 -13.45
C GLY A 159 -4.27 -13.22 -13.38
N LEU A 160 -5.22 -12.73 -12.55
CA LEU A 160 -5.41 -11.31 -12.29
C LEU A 160 -4.96 -10.95 -10.89
N ASN A 161 -4.63 -9.68 -10.71
CA ASN A 161 -4.34 -9.08 -9.43
C ASN A 161 -5.05 -7.73 -9.33
N GLY A 162 -5.96 -7.61 -8.37
CA GLY A 162 -6.50 -6.33 -7.92
C GLY A 162 -5.68 -5.87 -6.74
N ALA A 163 -4.66 -5.05 -6.99
CA ALA A 163 -3.69 -4.65 -5.97
C ALA A 163 -4.03 -3.31 -5.30
N LEU A 164 -3.78 -3.22 -4.00
CA LEU A 164 -3.79 -1.98 -3.22
C LEU A 164 -2.52 -1.95 -2.37
N TYR A 165 -1.70 -0.92 -2.56
CA TYR A 165 -0.36 -0.86 -2.01
C TYR A 165 0.09 0.57 -1.78
N PHE A 166 1.25 0.74 -1.16
CA PHE A 166 1.88 2.03 -0.96
C PHE A 166 3.24 2.09 -1.63
N SER A 167 3.50 3.20 -2.31
CA SER A 167 4.78 3.49 -2.96
C SER A 167 5.41 4.76 -2.40
N GLU A 168 6.73 4.78 -2.20
CA GLU A 168 7.49 5.95 -1.73
C GLU A 168 7.73 6.99 -2.85
N MET A 169 6.65 7.34 -3.55
CA MET A 169 6.60 8.42 -4.54
C MET A 169 6.68 9.80 -3.87
N ALA A 170 7.15 10.79 -4.61
CA ALA A 170 7.08 12.19 -4.19
C ALA A 170 5.64 12.71 -4.27
N ALA A 171 5.20 13.50 -3.30
CA ALA A 171 3.83 14.04 -3.22
C ALA A 171 3.40 14.80 -4.49
N ASP A 172 4.32 15.50 -5.15
CA ASP A 172 4.03 16.28 -6.36
C ASP A 172 4.30 15.51 -7.66
N GLY A 173 4.54 14.21 -7.59
CA GLY A 173 4.90 13.36 -8.72
C GLY A 173 6.27 13.68 -9.33
N GLY A 174 7.14 14.35 -8.58
CA GLY A 174 8.48 14.77 -9.01
C GLY A 174 8.54 16.12 -9.71
N LYS A 175 7.43 16.87 -9.74
CA LYS A 175 7.31 18.15 -10.45
C LYS A 175 8.31 19.22 -9.98
N SER A 176 8.53 19.34 -8.68
CA SER A 176 9.49 20.30 -8.10
C SER A 176 10.94 19.86 -8.29
N LYS A 177 11.20 18.55 -8.24
CA LYS A 177 12.54 17.98 -8.36
C LYS A 177 13.06 17.99 -9.80
N TYR A 178 12.16 17.78 -10.76
CA TYR A 178 12.53 17.63 -12.16
C TYR A 178 11.89 18.73 -12.99
N SER A 179 12.71 19.71 -13.41
CA SER A 179 12.24 20.83 -14.25
C SER A 179 11.59 20.37 -15.56
N GLY A 180 11.99 19.18 -16.01
CA GLY A 180 11.42 18.45 -17.13
C GLY A 180 10.03 17.87 -16.90
N ASN A 181 9.43 17.97 -15.71
CA ASN A 181 8.06 17.50 -15.44
C ASN A 181 7.15 18.70 -15.19
N LYS A 182 6.25 19.04 -16.13
CA LYS A 182 5.21 20.07 -15.91
C LYS A 182 3.87 19.49 -15.45
N ALA A 183 3.67 18.20 -15.67
CA ALA A 183 2.42 17.51 -15.43
C ALA A 183 2.23 17.23 -13.92
N GLY A 184 3.18 16.56 -13.28
CA GLY A 184 3.19 16.26 -11.85
C GLY A 184 2.09 15.29 -11.42
N ALA A 185 1.86 15.22 -10.10
CA ALA A 185 0.86 14.34 -9.49
C ALA A 185 -0.55 14.50 -10.10
N LYS A 186 -0.94 15.72 -10.51
CA LYS A 186 -2.20 15.97 -11.22
C LYS A 186 -2.40 15.10 -12.48
N TYR A 187 -1.33 14.62 -13.11
CA TYR A 187 -1.40 13.74 -14.27
C TYR A 187 -0.78 12.36 -13.98
N GLY A 188 -0.67 11.97 -12.72
CA GLY A 188 -0.21 10.63 -12.35
C GLY A 188 1.26 10.34 -12.62
N THR A 189 2.15 11.35 -12.62
CA THR A 189 3.59 11.13 -12.89
C THR A 189 4.38 10.69 -11.67
N GLY A 190 5.57 10.11 -11.90
CA GLY A 190 6.56 9.89 -10.84
C GLY A 190 6.44 8.54 -10.15
N TYR A 191 5.72 7.59 -10.76
CA TYR A 191 5.62 6.23 -10.28
C TYR A 191 6.98 5.58 -10.07
N CYS A 192 7.06 4.75 -9.04
CA CYS A 192 8.15 3.85 -8.72
C CYS A 192 7.60 2.72 -7.86
N ASP A 193 8.31 1.61 -7.83
CA ASP A 193 8.03 0.50 -6.93
C ASP A 193 9.31 -0.31 -6.71
N ALA A 194 9.23 -1.43 -5.98
CA ALA A 194 10.40 -2.25 -5.68
C ALA A 194 10.84 -3.14 -6.84
N GLN A 195 10.03 -3.28 -7.88
CA GLN A 195 10.39 -3.99 -9.12
C GLN A 195 11.29 -3.15 -10.04
N CYS A 196 11.46 -1.85 -9.74
CA CYS A 196 12.23 -0.91 -10.56
C CYS A 196 11.78 -0.90 -12.04
N PRO A 197 10.47 -0.70 -12.31
CA PRO A 197 9.84 -0.90 -13.61
C PRO A 197 10.50 -0.05 -14.69
N ARG A 198 10.78 -0.69 -15.82
CA ARG A 198 11.43 -0.08 -16.99
C ARG A 198 10.44 0.27 -18.11
N ASP A 199 9.18 -0.09 -17.91
CA ASP A 199 8.05 0.19 -18.80
C ASP A 199 7.42 1.57 -18.57
N ILE A 200 7.88 2.30 -17.57
CA ILE A 200 7.42 3.66 -17.30
C ILE A 200 7.92 4.61 -18.40
N LYS A 201 6.97 5.22 -19.12
CA LYS A 201 7.22 6.08 -20.27
C LYS A 201 7.96 7.37 -19.94
N PHE A 202 7.75 7.94 -18.76
CA PHE A 202 8.42 9.17 -18.32
C PHE A 202 9.01 9.01 -16.92
N ILE A 203 10.33 9.21 -16.79
CA ILE A 203 11.07 9.08 -15.54
C ILE A 203 11.96 10.31 -15.37
N ASN A 204 11.91 10.95 -14.20
CA ASN A 204 12.68 12.15 -13.87
C ASN A 204 12.46 13.34 -14.84
N GLY A 205 11.25 13.47 -15.40
CA GLY A 205 10.91 14.53 -16.36
C GLY A 205 11.49 14.33 -17.78
N GLU A 206 11.99 13.13 -18.08
CA GLU A 206 12.46 12.73 -19.40
C GLU A 206 11.64 11.55 -19.91
N ALA A 207 11.41 11.48 -21.22
CA ALA A 207 10.82 10.29 -21.81
C ALA A 207 11.85 9.13 -21.83
N ASN A 208 11.42 7.92 -21.50
CA ASN A 208 12.26 6.72 -21.41
C ASN A 208 12.51 6.09 -22.80
N VAL A 209 12.86 6.91 -23.80
CA VAL A 209 12.99 6.51 -25.20
C VAL A 209 14.26 5.69 -25.46
N LYS A 210 15.32 5.96 -24.70
CA LYS A 210 16.63 5.32 -24.89
C LYS A 210 16.50 3.81 -24.65
N GLY A 211 16.94 3.01 -25.62
CA GLY A 211 16.86 1.55 -25.55
C GLY A 211 15.44 0.97 -25.57
N TRP A 212 14.43 1.79 -25.89
CA TRP A 212 13.04 1.36 -25.85
C TRP A 212 12.79 0.17 -26.78
N THR A 213 12.39 -0.95 -26.20
CA THR A 213 12.01 -2.17 -26.90
C THR A 213 10.58 -2.53 -26.54
N GLY A 214 9.69 -2.58 -27.53
CA GLY A 214 8.30 -2.98 -27.32
C GLY A 214 8.19 -4.43 -26.85
N SER A 215 7.22 -4.72 -25.99
CA SER A 215 7.01 -6.06 -25.45
C SER A 215 6.60 -7.05 -26.56
N THR A 216 7.00 -8.31 -26.41
CA THR A 216 6.56 -9.39 -27.31
C THR A 216 5.23 -10.01 -26.87
N THR A 217 4.78 -9.73 -25.65
CA THR A 217 3.56 -10.28 -25.07
C THR A 217 2.50 -9.22 -24.75
N ASP A 218 2.85 -7.93 -24.80
CA ASP A 218 1.94 -6.80 -24.52
C ASP A 218 2.01 -5.80 -25.68
N GLY A 219 0.88 -5.57 -26.35
CA GLY A 219 0.77 -4.63 -27.48
C GLY A 219 0.82 -3.15 -27.10
N ASN A 220 0.74 -2.83 -25.81
CA ASN A 220 0.65 -1.46 -25.28
C ASN A 220 1.89 -1.02 -24.49
N SER A 221 2.80 -1.95 -24.21
CA SER A 221 3.95 -1.73 -23.33
C SER A 221 5.29 -2.07 -24.00
N GLY A 222 6.36 -1.60 -23.37
CA GLY A 222 7.74 -1.82 -23.77
C GLY A 222 8.66 -1.53 -22.60
N LYS A 223 9.97 -1.55 -22.81
CA LYS A 223 10.96 -1.25 -21.76
C LYS A 223 12.05 -0.35 -22.32
N GLY A 224 12.32 0.77 -21.64
CA GLY A 224 13.49 1.61 -21.89
C GLY A 224 14.71 1.18 -21.07
N ASP A 225 15.82 1.89 -21.22
CA ASP A 225 17.06 1.66 -20.47
C ASP A 225 16.92 1.99 -18.98
N TYR A 226 16.03 2.93 -18.64
CA TYR A 226 15.83 3.39 -17.27
C TYR A 226 14.70 2.63 -16.60
N GLY A 227 14.88 2.31 -15.32
CA GLY A 227 13.80 1.95 -14.41
C GLY A 227 13.61 2.98 -13.31
N THR A 228 12.58 2.83 -12.48
CA THR A 228 12.24 3.75 -11.39
C THR A 228 11.92 3.00 -10.11
N CYS A 229 12.84 3.04 -9.15
CA CYS A 229 12.85 2.26 -7.92
C CYS A 229 12.40 3.09 -6.72
N CYS A 230 11.67 2.49 -5.78
CA CYS A 230 11.50 3.01 -4.42
C CYS A 230 10.94 1.94 -3.48
N ASN A 231 10.95 2.21 -2.17
CA ASN A 231 10.33 1.32 -1.19
C ASN A 231 8.84 1.13 -1.49
N GLU A 232 8.37 -0.09 -1.28
CA GLU A 232 6.99 -0.50 -1.55
C GLU A 232 6.43 -1.32 -0.39
N MET A 233 5.15 -1.10 -0.08
CA MET A 233 4.40 -1.90 0.87
C MET A 233 3.11 -2.36 0.23
N ASP A 234 3.09 -3.63 -0.15
CA ASP A 234 1.91 -4.30 -0.66
C ASP A 234 0.97 -4.66 0.47
N ILE A 235 -0.08 -3.85 0.61
CA ILE A 235 -1.14 -4.13 1.57
C ILE A 235 -1.96 -5.32 1.10
N TRP A 236 -2.16 -5.41 -0.20
CA TRP A 236 -3.08 -6.35 -0.82
C TRP A 236 -2.69 -6.60 -2.26
N GLU A 237 -2.19 -7.80 -2.52
CA GLU A 237 -2.17 -8.38 -3.86
C GLU A 237 -3.09 -9.58 -3.83
N ALA A 238 -4.11 -9.61 -4.70
CA ALA A 238 -5.10 -10.67 -4.64
C ALA A 238 -5.94 -10.84 -5.89
N ASN A 239 -6.46 -12.06 -5.99
CA ASN A 239 -7.67 -12.38 -6.70
C ASN A 239 -8.57 -13.24 -5.80
N SER A 240 -9.65 -13.82 -6.35
CA SER A 240 -10.58 -14.64 -5.56
C SER A 240 -9.98 -15.95 -5.02
N ILE A 241 -8.75 -16.32 -5.42
CA ILE A 241 -8.11 -17.60 -5.08
C ILE A 241 -7.04 -17.42 -4.01
N SER A 242 -6.25 -16.35 -4.08
CA SER A 242 -5.10 -16.14 -3.20
C SER A 242 -4.86 -14.67 -2.93
N THR A 243 -4.22 -14.38 -1.80
CA THR A 243 -3.81 -13.03 -1.43
C THR A 243 -2.49 -13.03 -0.67
N ALA A 244 -1.69 -11.98 -0.88
CA ALA A 244 -0.46 -11.70 -0.15
C ALA A 244 -0.44 -10.26 0.38
N TYR A 245 0.36 -10.04 1.42
CA TYR A 245 0.82 -8.71 1.81
C TYR A 245 2.32 -8.76 2.10
N THR A 246 3.05 -7.76 1.62
CA THR A 246 4.49 -7.89 1.40
C THR A 246 5.19 -6.53 1.51
N PRO A 247 6.09 -6.31 2.48
CA PRO A 247 7.02 -5.20 2.45
C PRO A 247 8.23 -5.46 1.55
N HIS A 248 8.61 -4.45 0.78
CA HIS A 248 9.74 -4.46 -0.14
C HIS A 248 10.68 -3.28 0.13
N PRO A 249 11.71 -3.49 0.98
CA PRO A 249 12.70 -2.45 1.26
C PRO A 249 13.69 -2.25 0.11
N CYS A 250 14.14 -1.01 -0.05
CA CYS A 250 15.18 -0.61 -0.99
C CYS A 250 16.31 0.12 -0.28
N THR A 251 17.52 0.00 -0.80
CA THR A 251 18.70 0.75 -0.28
C THR A 251 18.67 2.23 -0.63
N VAL A 252 17.78 2.64 -1.54
CA VAL A 252 17.55 4.03 -1.94
C VAL A 252 16.36 4.63 -1.17
N VAL A 253 16.33 5.97 -1.04
CA VAL A 253 15.27 6.69 -0.32
C VAL A 253 14.43 7.47 -1.34
N GLY A 254 13.13 7.20 -1.35
CA GLY A 254 12.18 7.75 -2.32
C GLY A 254 12.48 7.34 -3.76
N GLN A 255 11.70 7.90 -4.69
CA GLN A 255 11.84 7.64 -6.12
C GLN A 255 13.28 7.89 -6.62
N THR A 256 13.86 6.84 -7.19
CA THR A 256 15.21 6.82 -7.75
C THR A 256 15.25 6.13 -9.11
N ARG A 257 15.75 6.83 -10.13
CA ARG A 257 15.99 6.23 -11.46
C ARG A 257 17.18 5.27 -11.40
N CYS A 258 17.06 4.11 -12.05
CA CYS A 258 18.11 3.10 -12.15
C CYS A 258 18.48 2.81 -13.61
N THR A 259 19.65 2.23 -13.84
CA THR A 259 20.10 1.69 -15.14
C THR A 259 20.86 0.38 -14.98
N GLY A 260 20.77 -0.50 -15.98
CA GLY A 260 21.53 -1.75 -15.98
C GLY A 260 21.29 -2.59 -14.72
N THR A 261 22.37 -2.99 -14.04
CA THR A 261 22.31 -3.80 -12.82
C THR A 261 21.73 -3.06 -11.61
N GLU A 262 21.68 -1.73 -11.63
CA GLU A 262 21.06 -0.94 -10.56
C GLU A 262 19.58 -1.36 -10.37
N CYS A 263 18.86 -1.57 -11.48
CA CYS A 263 17.43 -1.90 -11.47
C CYS A 263 17.10 -3.27 -10.86
N SER A 264 18.09 -4.14 -10.67
CA SER A 264 17.92 -5.41 -9.95
C SER A 264 18.60 -5.42 -8.59
N SER A 265 19.25 -4.33 -8.19
CA SER A 265 20.08 -4.29 -6.98
C SER A 265 19.64 -3.28 -5.94
N TYR A 266 18.83 -2.28 -6.30
CA TYR A 266 18.38 -1.28 -5.34
C TYR A 266 17.31 -1.80 -4.39
N CYS A 267 16.44 -2.68 -4.85
CA CYS A 267 15.25 -3.08 -4.13
C CYS A 267 15.19 -4.60 -3.92
N ASP A 268 14.52 -5.00 -2.84
CA ASP A 268 14.09 -6.37 -2.61
C ASP A 268 12.86 -6.67 -3.47
N GLN A 269 13.10 -7.21 -4.67
CA GLN A 269 12.02 -7.55 -5.61
C GLN A 269 11.12 -8.68 -5.09
N PRO A 270 11.64 -9.75 -4.46
CA PRO A 270 10.79 -10.80 -3.88
C PRO A 270 9.97 -10.37 -2.66
N GLY A 271 10.49 -9.46 -1.82
CA GLY A 271 9.83 -9.02 -0.60
C GLY A 271 9.85 -10.05 0.53
N CYS A 272 9.24 -9.72 1.67
CA CYS A 272 8.93 -10.67 2.75
C CYS A 272 7.42 -10.93 2.83
N ASP A 273 6.92 -11.90 2.07
CA ASP A 273 5.49 -12.10 1.85
C ASP A 273 4.81 -12.94 2.94
N PHE A 274 3.55 -12.60 3.24
CA PHE A 274 2.62 -13.49 3.93
C PHE A 274 1.41 -13.76 3.04
N ASN A 275 1.44 -14.90 2.35
CA ASN A 275 0.29 -15.49 1.66
C ASN A 275 -0.19 -16.71 2.48
N SER A 276 -1.44 -16.69 2.95
CA SER A 276 -1.99 -17.75 3.83
C SER A 276 -1.85 -19.16 3.24
N TYR A 277 -2.11 -19.32 1.93
CA TYR A 277 -1.98 -20.60 1.24
C TYR A 277 -0.51 -21.03 1.17
N ARG A 278 0.39 -20.10 0.81
CA ARG A 278 1.85 -20.33 0.77
C ARG A 278 2.41 -20.70 2.14
N MET A 279 1.84 -20.12 3.20
CA MET A 279 2.16 -20.42 4.59
C MET A 279 1.49 -21.71 5.11
N GLY A 280 0.81 -22.49 4.26
CA GLY A 280 0.32 -23.82 4.59
C GLY A 280 -1.14 -23.90 5.02
N ASP A 281 -1.85 -22.78 5.16
CA ASP A 281 -3.30 -22.78 5.41
C ASP A 281 -4.09 -22.61 4.11
N LYS A 282 -4.40 -23.74 3.50
CA LYS A 282 -5.17 -23.83 2.24
C LYS A 282 -6.67 -23.60 2.42
N SER A 283 -7.14 -23.41 3.66
CA SER A 283 -8.56 -23.31 4.02
C SER A 283 -8.97 -21.92 4.51
N PHE A 284 -8.02 -20.98 4.53
CA PHE A 284 -8.26 -19.65 5.08
C PHE A 284 -8.94 -18.70 4.10
N TYR A 285 -8.43 -18.58 2.87
CA TYR A 285 -8.86 -17.55 1.92
C TYR A 285 -9.28 -18.15 0.60
N GLY A 286 -10.50 -17.87 0.16
CA GLY A 286 -11.06 -18.35 -1.11
C GLY A 286 -12.59 -18.46 -1.07
N LYS A 287 -13.21 -18.88 -2.17
CA LYS A 287 -14.67 -18.96 -2.27
C LYS A 287 -15.23 -19.99 -1.26
N GLY A 288 -16.07 -19.53 -0.34
CA GLY A 288 -16.67 -20.34 0.73
C GLY A 288 -15.71 -20.77 1.84
N LEU A 289 -14.50 -20.19 1.91
CA LEU A 289 -13.51 -20.45 2.96
C LEU A 289 -13.69 -19.51 4.16
N THR A 290 -12.74 -19.53 5.11
CA THR A 290 -12.82 -18.72 6.35
C THR A 290 -13.01 -17.23 6.07
N VAL A 291 -12.23 -16.70 5.12
CA VAL A 291 -12.45 -15.44 4.44
C VAL A 291 -13.03 -15.77 3.06
N ASP A 292 -14.33 -15.60 2.92
CA ASP A 292 -15.10 -15.99 1.73
C ASP A 292 -14.96 -14.94 0.63
N THR A 293 -14.19 -15.25 -0.42
CA THR A 293 -13.94 -14.32 -1.53
C THR A 293 -15.12 -14.14 -2.47
N SER A 294 -16.22 -14.90 -2.31
CA SER A 294 -17.47 -14.64 -3.05
C SER A 294 -18.25 -13.44 -2.54
N LYS A 295 -17.78 -12.81 -1.46
CA LYS A 295 -18.39 -11.65 -0.83
C LYS A 295 -17.35 -10.58 -0.56
N LYS A 296 -17.82 -9.34 -0.44
CA LYS A 296 -17.03 -8.24 0.09
C LYS A 296 -16.46 -8.57 1.47
N MET A 297 -15.24 -8.13 1.73
CA MET A 297 -14.57 -8.26 3.03
C MET A 297 -13.92 -6.94 3.42
N THR A 298 -13.69 -6.73 4.70
CA THR A 298 -12.81 -5.67 5.21
C THR A 298 -11.43 -6.25 5.46
N VAL A 299 -10.40 -5.56 4.99
CA VAL A 299 -8.99 -5.86 5.23
C VAL A 299 -8.41 -4.77 6.11
N VAL A 300 -7.77 -5.15 7.20
CA VAL A 300 -7.15 -4.27 8.19
C VAL A 300 -5.66 -4.61 8.26
N THR A 301 -4.80 -3.61 8.13
CA THR A 301 -3.35 -3.76 8.30
C THR A 301 -2.85 -2.79 9.35
N GLN A 302 -2.13 -3.31 10.34
CA GLN A 302 -1.60 -2.51 11.47
C GLN A 302 -0.07 -2.50 11.43
N PHE A 303 0.52 -1.33 11.61
CA PHE A 303 1.97 -1.14 11.60
C PHE A 303 2.46 -0.82 13.00
N ILE A 304 2.87 -1.85 13.74
CA ILE A 304 3.16 -1.77 15.16
C ILE A 304 4.57 -1.25 15.38
N THR A 305 4.71 -0.29 16.29
CA THR A 305 6.00 0.18 16.77
C THR A 305 6.33 -0.36 18.16
N ASP A 306 7.62 -0.50 18.47
CA ASP A 306 8.14 -1.07 19.72
C ASP A 306 7.61 -0.40 21.00
N ASP A 307 7.33 0.90 20.93
CA ASP A 307 6.81 1.70 22.05
C ASP A 307 5.33 2.12 21.89
N ASN A 308 4.65 1.63 20.84
CA ASN A 308 3.28 2.01 20.47
C ASN A 308 3.08 3.52 20.25
N THR A 309 4.12 4.23 19.78
CA THR A 309 4.05 5.63 19.35
C THR A 309 4.35 5.77 17.85
N ALA A 310 3.91 6.87 17.23
CA ALA A 310 4.20 7.16 15.82
C ALA A 310 5.71 7.37 15.54
N THR A 311 6.53 7.54 16.58
CA THR A 311 7.98 7.75 16.47
C THR A 311 8.81 6.52 16.82
N GLY A 312 8.24 5.54 17.53
CA GLY A 312 8.90 4.27 17.86
C GLY A 312 9.31 3.49 16.62
N LYS A 313 10.14 2.47 16.78
CA LYS A 313 10.63 1.66 15.66
C LYS A 313 9.55 0.69 15.20
N LEU A 314 9.27 0.63 13.91
CA LEU A 314 8.43 -0.41 13.33
C LEU A 314 9.00 -1.80 13.67
N VAL A 315 8.16 -2.71 14.18
CA VAL A 315 8.57 -4.05 14.60
C VAL A 315 7.66 -5.17 14.11
N GLU A 316 6.43 -4.86 13.70
CA GLU A 316 5.48 -5.87 13.27
C GLU A 316 4.43 -5.28 12.31
N MET A 317 4.08 -6.03 11.27
CA MET A 317 2.93 -5.74 10.39
C MET A 317 1.87 -6.84 10.58
N ARG A 318 0.73 -6.47 11.16
CA ARG A 318 -0.37 -7.40 11.47
C ARG A 318 -1.52 -7.28 10.49
N ARG A 319 -2.21 -8.40 10.29
CA ARG A 319 -3.38 -8.51 9.41
C ARG A 319 -4.61 -8.96 10.20
N VAL A 320 -5.73 -8.29 9.95
CA VAL A 320 -7.06 -8.69 10.44
C VAL A 320 -8.06 -8.56 9.30
N TYR A 321 -9.07 -9.42 9.29
CA TYR A 321 -10.21 -9.34 8.37
C TYR A 321 -11.50 -9.11 9.15
N VAL A 322 -12.48 -8.46 8.51
CA VAL A 322 -13.87 -8.44 9.01
C VAL A 322 -14.79 -8.84 7.87
N GLN A 323 -15.64 -9.84 8.10
CA GLN A 323 -16.63 -10.29 7.12
C GLN A 323 -17.91 -10.70 7.82
N ASP A 324 -19.06 -10.31 7.26
CA ASP A 324 -20.38 -10.55 7.84
C ASP A 324 -20.45 -10.14 9.34
N GLY A 325 -19.78 -9.03 9.69
CA GLY A 325 -19.71 -8.48 11.04
C GLY A 325 -18.79 -9.22 12.02
N LYS A 326 -18.08 -10.27 11.58
CA LYS A 326 -17.18 -11.07 12.42
C LYS A 326 -15.73 -10.68 12.20
N VAL A 327 -14.98 -10.50 13.28
CA VAL A 327 -13.54 -10.31 13.23
C VAL A 327 -12.86 -11.66 13.03
N ILE A 328 -12.01 -11.74 12.00
CA ILE A 328 -11.24 -12.93 11.63
C ILE A 328 -9.76 -12.55 11.73
N GLN A 329 -9.04 -13.16 12.67
CA GLN A 329 -7.59 -12.99 12.76
C GLN A 329 -6.91 -13.60 11.53
N ASN A 330 -5.71 -13.14 11.19
CA ASN A 330 -4.93 -13.76 10.11
C ASN A 330 -4.74 -15.26 10.36
N SER A 331 -4.50 -16.01 9.27
CA SER A 331 -4.06 -17.40 9.41
C SER A 331 -2.71 -17.47 10.11
N LYS A 332 -2.39 -18.65 10.63
CA LYS A 332 -1.05 -18.95 11.16
C LYS A 332 -0.28 -19.78 10.15
N ALA A 333 1.02 -19.56 10.10
CA ALA A 333 1.93 -20.43 9.37
C ALA A 333 1.81 -21.88 9.88
N ASN A 334 1.64 -22.80 8.94
CA ASN A 334 1.53 -24.24 9.14
C ASN A 334 2.52 -24.97 8.22
N ILE A 335 3.80 -24.62 8.37
CA ILE A 335 4.92 -25.21 7.63
C ILE A 335 5.80 -25.97 8.63
N PRO A 336 6.14 -27.24 8.40
CA PRO A 336 7.05 -27.98 9.26
C PRO A 336 8.38 -27.24 9.47
N GLY A 337 8.74 -27.00 10.73
CA GLY A 337 9.97 -26.30 11.10
C GLY A 337 9.86 -24.79 11.21
N LEU A 338 8.74 -24.18 10.81
CA LEU A 338 8.48 -22.75 10.99
C LEU A 338 7.59 -22.53 12.22
N ALA A 339 7.88 -21.51 13.03
CA ALA A 339 6.96 -21.14 14.10
C ALA A 339 5.62 -20.64 13.55
N ALA A 340 4.55 -20.75 14.35
CA ALA A 340 3.18 -20.44 13.93
C ALA A 340 2.90 -18.92 13.90
N TYR A 341 3.66 -18.18 13.08
CA TYR A 341 3.50 -16.74 12.87
C TYR A 341 2.16 -16.42 12.18
N ASP A 342 1.55 -15.29 12.54
CA ASP A 342 0.36 -14.69 11.90
C ASP A 342 0.59 -13.23 11.47
N SER A 343 1.85 -12.78 11.52
CA SER A 343 2.26 -11.41 11.20
C SER A 343 3.67 -11.39 10.59
N ILE A 344 4.01 -10.27 9.96
CA ILE A 344 5.35 -10.06 9.38
C ILE A 344 6.23 -9.37 10.40
N THR A 345 7.35 -10.00 10.73
CA THR A 345 8.44 -9.50 11.56
C THR A 345 9.77 -9.88 10.90
N ASP A 346 10.88 -9.21 11.23
CA ASP A 346 12.20 -9.60 10.70
C ASP A 346 12.54 -11.08 10.99
N GLN A 347 12.10 -11.60 12.14
CA GLN A 347 12.30 -13.01 12.51
C GLN A 347 11.48 -13.95 11.64
N PHE A 348 10.19 -13.66 11.42
CA PHE A 348 9.36 -14.41 10.48
C PHE A 348 10.02 -14.47 9.10
N CYS A 349 10.47 -13.32 8.57
CA CYS A 349 11.13 -13.23 7.27
C CYS A 349 12.38 -14.12 7.21
N ALA A 350 13.23 -14.07 8.24
CA ALA A 350 14.45 -14.87 8.29
C ALA A 350 14.17 -16.38 8.31
N GLU A 351 13.22 -16.84 9.14
CA GLU A 351 12.87 -18.25 9.25
C GLU A 351 12.15 -18.75 7.99
N GLN A 352 11.16 -17.99 7.49
CA GLN A 352 10.42 -18.30 6.26
C GLN A 352 11.37 -18.47 5.07
N LYS A 353 12.25 -17.49 4.82
CA LYS A 353 13.17 -17.53 3.67
C LYS A 353 14.14 -18.69 3.77
N THR A 354 14.64 -18.99 4.97
CA THR A 354 15.50 -20.14 5.23
C THR A 354 14.80 -21.46 4.90
N ILE A 355 13.56 -21.65 5.36
CA ILE A 355 12.81 -22.89 5.17
C ILE A 355 12.38 -23.09 3.71
N PHE A 356 12.05 -22.02 2.99
CA PHE A 356 11.69 -22.10 1.57
C PHE A 356 12.92 -22.20 0.65
N GLY A 357 14.13 -21.99 1.20
CA GLY A 357 15.37 -21.96 0.43
C GLY A 357 15.46 -20.73 -0.49
N ASP A 358 14.85 -19.62 -0.06
CA ASP A 358 14.87 -18.33 -0.75
C ASP A 358 16.03 -17.47 -0.22
N GLY A 359 16.60 -16.62 -1.09
CA GLY A 359 17.52 -15.57 -0.63
C GLY A 359 16.78 -14.55 0.25
N ASN A 360 17.43 -14.05 1.30
CA ASN A 360 16.85 -13.05 2.20
C ASN A 360 17.28 -11.63 1.81
N ASP A 361 16.89 -11.22 0.62
CA ASP A 361 17.15 -9.86 0.11
C ASP A 361 16.47 -8.80 0.97
N TYR A 362 15.29 -9.09 1.53
CA TYR A 362 14.61 -8.29 2.54
C TYR A 362 15.56 -7.80 3.65
N ALA A 363 16.22 -8.74 4.34
CA ALA A 363 17.18 -8.41 5.38
C ALA A 363 18.41 -7.68 4.82
N ALA A 364 18.89 -8.07 3.63
CA ALA A 364 20.03 -7.42 2.97
C ALA A 364 19.76 -5.95 2.58
N LYS A 365 18.49 -5.57 2.35
CA LYS A 365 18.05 -4.18 2.11
C LYS A 365 17.61 -3.46 3.38
N GLY A 366 17.87 -4.04 4.55
CA GLY A 366 17.65 -3.42 5.87
C GLY A 366 16.29 -3.74 6.49
N GLY A 367 15.51 -4.64 5.89
CA GLY A 367 14.29 -5.20 6.46
C GLY A 367 13.33 -4.15 7.02
N MET A 368 12.82 -4.41 8.22
CA MET A 368 11.83 -3.55 8.86
C MET A 368 12.36 -2.14 9.16
N ALA A 369 13.67 -2.00 9.42
CA ALA A 369 14.29 -0.70 9.69
C ALA A 369 14.32 0.22 8.45
N THR A 370 14.36 -0.34 7.25
CA THR A 370 14.23 0.44 6.01
C THR A 370 12.78 0.84 5.78
N MET A 371 11.83 -0.09 5.98
CA MET A 371 10.39 0.22 5.90
C MET A 371 9.97 1.27 6.92
N ASP A 372 10.54 1.26 8.13
CA ASP A 372 10.34 2.28 9.16
C ASP A 372 10.64 3.70 8.65
N LYS A 373 11.74 3.87 7.91
CA LYS A 373 12.15 5.16 7.34
C LYS A 373 11.18 5.60 6.25
N SER A 374 10.81 4.69 5.35
CA SER A 374 9.83 4.96 4.28
C SER A 374 8.48 5.41 4.88
N PHE A 375 7.96 4.68 5.87
CA PHE A 375 6.68 5.01 6.52
C PHE A 375 6.74 6.30 7.34
N SER A 376 7.92 6.69 7.82
CA SER A 376 8.14 7.99 8.48
C SER A 376 8.12 9.16 7.48
N ALA A 377 8.71 8.96 6.31
CA ALA A 377 8.76 9.96 5.24
C ALA A 377 7.36 10.23 4.66
N GLY A 378 6.59 9.16 4.52
CA GLY A 378 5.24 9.18 3.98
C GLY A 378 5.20 8.53 2.59
N VAL A 379 4.11 7.83 2.31
CA VAL A 379 3.95 7.02 1.10
C VAL A 379 2.61 7.30 0.42
N VAL A 380 2.56 7.09 -0.90
CA VAL A 380 1.39 7.32 -1.76
C VAL A 380 0.58 6.05 -1.88
N LEU A 381 -0.74 6.15 -1.66
CA LEU A 381 -1.66 5.03 -1.88
C LEU A 381 -1.86 4.78 -3.38
N VAL A 382 -1.68 3.53 -3.78
CA VAL A 382 -1.88 3.03 -5.14
C VAL A 382 -2.98 1.96 -5.16
N MET A 383 -3.85 2.01 -6.16
CA MET A 383 -4.88 0.99 -6.42
C MET A 383 -4.83 0.60 -7.89
N SER A 384 -4.85 -0.69 -8.20
CA SER A 384 -4.68 -1.17 -9.56
C SER A 384 -5.42 -2.48 -9.85
N ILE A 385 -5.52 -2.78 -11.13
CA ILE A 385 -5.91 -4.10 -11.65
C ILE A 385 -5.02 -4.43 -12.84
N TRP A 386 -4.41 -5.62 -12.84
CA TRP A 386 -3.44 -6.03 -13.85
C TRP A 386 -3.34 -7.55 -13.99
N ASP A 387 -2.85 -7.99 -15.15
CA ASP A 387 -2.35 -9.32 -15.44
C ASP A 387 -0.83 -9.29 -15.66
N ASP A 388 -0.18 -10.44 -15.55
CA ASP A 388 1.28 -10.50 -15.44
C ASP A 388 1.91 -11.11 -16.69
N HIS A 389 2.54 -10.25 -17.51
CA HIS A 389 3.26 -10.65 -18.71
C HIS A 389 4.64 -11.29 -18.46
N ALA A 390 5.13 -11.32 -17.21
CA ALA A 390 6.40 -11.92 -16.84
C ALA A 390 6.25 -13.34 -16.29
N ALA A 391 5.28 -13.57 -15.40
CA ALA A 391 5.13 -14.84 -14.70
C ALA A 391 3.67 -15.32 -14.59
N ASN A 392 2.74 -14.76 -15.39
CA ASN A 392 1.33 -15.18 -15.47
C ASN A 392 0.60 -15.20 -14.11
N MET A 393 1.05 -14.39 -13.13
CA MET A 393 0.51 -14.32 -11.77
C MET A 393 0.72 -15.61 -10.94
N LEU A 394 1.51 -16.55 -11.44
CA LEU A 394 1.69 -17.87 -10.80
C LEU A 394 2.40 -17.76 -9.45
N TRP A 395 3.18 -16.71 -9.24
CA TRP A 395 3.82 -16.40 -7.97
C TRP A 395 2.82 -16.07 -6.86
N LEU A 396 1.61 -15.61 -7.21
CA LEU A 396 0.52 -15.28 -6.28
C LEU A 396 -0.43 -16.46 -6.06
N ASP A 397 -0.87 -17.14 -7.12
CA ASP A 397 -2.07 -18.00 -7.08
C ASP A 397 -1.88 -19.46 -7.54
N SER A 398 -0.65 -19.85 -7.90
CA SER A 398 -0.34 -21.19 -8.43
C SER A 398 0.90 -21.82 -7.78
N ASN A 399 1.52 -22.79 -8.45
CA ASN A 399 2.84 -23.30 -8.10
C ASN A 399 3.91 -22.46 -8.83
N TYR A 400 4.89 -21.94 -8.12
CA TYR A 400 6.00 -21.21 -8.72
C TYR A 400 7.29 -21.39 -7.89
N PRO A 401 8.50 -21.32 -8.47
CA PRO A 401 8.76 -21.44 -9.90
C PRO A 401 8.33 -22.82 -10.43
N LEU A 402 8.07 -22.90 -11.74
CA LEU A 402 7.45 -24.06 -12.39
C LEU A 402 8.35 -25.31 -12.44
N ASP A 403 9.64 -25.15 -12.18
CA ASP A 403 10.66 -26.21 -12.18
C ASP A 403 10.86 -26.86 -10.80
N LYS A 404 10.18 -26.37 -9.75
CA LYS A 404 10.23 -26.94 -8.41
C LYS A 404 8.99 -27.80 -8.11
N ASP A 405 9.19 -28.85 -7.29
CA ASP A 405 8.10 -29.71 -6.82
C ASP A 405 7.14 -28.93 -5.92
N ALA A 406 5.84 -29.00 -6.22
CA ALA A 406 4.77 -28.35 -5.47
C ALA A 406 4.66 -28.79 -4.00
N SER A 407 5.24 -29.94 -3.62
CA SER A 407 5.29 -30.38 -2.23
C SER A 407 6.34 -29.65 -1.39
N LEU A 408 7.29 -28.96 -2.02
CA LEU A 408 8.32 -28.21 -1.28
C LEU A 408 7.69 -26.98 -0.61
N PRO A 409 8.03 -26.71 0.67
CA PRO A 409 7.58 -25.50 1.36
C PRO A 409 7.81 -24.25 0.53
N GLY A 410 6.78 -23.42 0.44
CA GLY A 410 6.83 -22.16 -0.28
C GLY A 410 6.55 -22.27 -1.78
N VAL A 411 6.49 -23.44 -2.43
CA VAL A 411 6.24 -23.55 -3.89
C VAL A 411 4.77 -23.39 -4.27
N ALA A 412 3.82 -23.89 -3.48
CA ALA A 412 2.40 -23.73 -3.76
C ALA A 412 1.84 -22.47 -3.09
N ARG A 413 1.20 -21.57 -3.86
CA ARG A 413 0.69 -20.25 -3.40
C ARG A 413 -0.80 -20.08 -3.60
N GLY A 414 -1.43 -20.97 -4.35
CA GLY A 414 -2.86 -21.05 -4.55
C GLY A 414 -3.24 -22.32 -5.31
N SER A 415 -4.51 -22.40 -5.70
CA SER A 415 -5.07 -23.56 -6.39
C SER A 415 -5.20 -23.40 -7.91
N CYS A 416 -4.68 -22.30 -8.47
CA CYS A 416 -4.74 -22.08 -9.92
C CYS A 416 -3.82 -23.06 -10.67
N PRO A 417 -4.23 -23.57 -11.84
CA PRO A 417 -3.38 -24.42 -12.67
C PRO A 417 -2.11 -23.68 -13.11
N THR A 418 -0.98 -24.38 -13.25
CA THR A 418 0.28 -23.78 -13.73
C THR A 418 0.23 -23.25 -15.16
N THR A 419 -0.83 -23.57 -15.90
CA THR A 419 -1.12 -23.07 -17.25
C THR A 419 -2.07 -21.87 -17.27
N SER A 420 -2.52 -21.38 -16.11
CA SER A 420 -3.39 -20.20 -16.03
C SER A 420 -2.62 -18.90 -16.24
N GLY A 421 -3.37 -17.80 -16.32
CA GLY A 421 -2.81 -16.45 -16.17
C GLY A 421 -2.04 -15.89 -17.36
N LYS A 422 -1.94 -16.63 -18.47
CA LYS A 422 -1.40 -16.11 -19.71
C LYS A 422 -2.22 -14.86 -20.15
N PRO A 423 -1.61 -13.68 -20.29
CA PRO A 423 -2.33 -12.42 -20.54
C PRO A 423 -3.35 -12.49 -21.68
N SER A 424 -2.96 -12.99 -22.84
CA SER A 424 -3.85 -13.14 -24.00
C SER A 424 -5.14 -13.91 -23.69
N ASP A 425 -5.04 -14.91 -22.83
CA ASP A 425 -6.14 -15.79 -22.49
C ASP A 425 -7.02 -15.12 -21.42
N VAL A 426 -6.41 -14.46 -20.42
CA VAL A 426 -7.11 -13.74 -19.36
C VAL A 426 -7.85 -12.51 -19.91
N GLU A 427 -7.21 -11.70 -20.74
CA GLU A 427 -7.80 -10.53 -21.42
C GLU A 427 -9.01 -10.90 -22.28
N THR A 428 -9.02 -12.11 -22.84
CA THR A 428 -10.13 -12.59 -23.70
C THR A 428 -11.24 -13.21 -22.86
N ASN A 429 -10.89 -14.13 -21.98
CA ASN A 429 -11.86 -14.95 -21.25
C ASN A 429 -12.47 -14.21 -20.04
N ASN A 430 -11.74 -13.23 -19.50
CA ASN A 430 -12.10 -12.51 -18.28
C ASN A 430 -12.14 -11.00 -18.49
N ALA A 431 -12.47 -10.53 -19.71
CA ALA A 431 -12.52 -9.11 -20.05
C ALA A 431 -13.39 -8.27 -19.08
N ASN A 432 -14.49 -8.86 -18.59
CA ASN A 432 -15.42 -8.22 -17.66
C ASN A 432 -14.99 -8.30 -16.19
N ALA A 433 -13.80 -8.84 -15.88
CA ALA A 433 -13.27 -8.88 -14.53
C ALA A 433 -13.11 -7.48 -13.95
N SER A 434 -13.24 -7.37 -12.64
CA SER A 434 -13.15 -6.09 -11.94
C SER A 434 -12.83 -6.27 -10.47
N VAL A 435 -12.17 -5.27 -9.89
CA VAL A 435 -11.98 -5.13 -8.44
C VAL A 435 -12.73 -3.90 -7.95
N THR A 436 -13.30 -3.97 -6.75
CA THR A 436 -13.85 -2.79 -6.08
C THR A 436 -13.16 -2.58 -4.74
N PHE A 437 -12.50 -1.45 -4.58
CA PHE A 437 -11.96 -0.96 -3.31
C PHE A 437 -12.91 0.09 -2.74
N SER A 438 -13.22 0.04 -1.46
CA SER A 438 -14.17 0.97 -0.86
C SER A 438 -13.90 1.22 0.61
N ASN A 439 -14.55 2.24 1.16
CA ASN A 439 -14.60 2.46 2.62
C ASN A 439 -13.20 2.52 3.27
N ILE A 440 -12.28 3.23 2.60
CA ILE A 440 -10.91 3.44 3.07
C ILE A 440 -10.94 4.22 4.38
N ARG A 441 -10.25 3.70 5.38
CA ARG A 441 -10.11 4.24 6.74
C ARG A 441 -8.65 4.19 7.14
N PHE A 442 -8.16 5.27 7.73
CA PHE A 442 -6.78 5.36 8.20
C PHE A 442 -6.72 6.08 9.55
N GLY A 443 -6.03 5.53 10.52
CA GLY A 443 -5.98 6.14 11.85
C GLY A 443 -5.25 5.33 12.91
N ASP A 444 -5.53 5.65 14.17
CA ASP A 444 -4.96 4.94 15.33
C ASP A 444 -5.28 3.44 15.26
N ILE A 445 -4.34 2.60 15.73
CA ILE A 445 -4.55 1.15 15.83
C ILE A 445 -5.83 0.83 16.63
N GLY A 446 -6.71 0.01 16.04
CA GLY A 446 -8.00 -0.38 16.60
C GLY A 446 -9.12 0.65 16.44
N SER A 447 -8.94 1.70 15.63
CA SER A 447 -9.96 2.74 15.42
C SER A 447 -10.78 2.57 14.13
N THR A 448 -10.37 1.69 13.22
CA THR A 448 -10.94 1.65 11.86
C THR A 448 -11.88 0.47 11.61
N PHE A 449 -12.05 -0.45 12.55
CA PHE A 449 -12.93 -1.60 12.40
C PHE A 449 -13.69 -1.93 13.69
N SER A 450 -14.80 -2.66 13.55
CA SER A 450 -15.57 -3.23 14.65
C SER A 450 -16.17 -4.56 14.21
N GLY A 451 -16.47 -5.44 15.17
CA GLY A 451 -17.10 -6.73 14.88
C GLY A 451 -17.25 -7.58 16.12
N THR A 452 -17.98 -8.68 16.00
CA THR A 452 -18.04 -9.72 17.03
C THR A 452 -16.82 -10.63 16.89
N THR A 453 -16.15 -10.92 18.00
CA THR A 453 -15.13 -11.97 18.04
C THR A 453 -15.84 -13.32 18.16
N ASN A 454 -15.36 -14.35 17.44
CA ASN A 454 -15.80 -15.71 17.73
C ASN A 454 -15.46 -16.05 19.20
N PRO A 455 -16.29 -16.83 19.93
CA PRO A 455 -16.13 -17.07 21.37
C PRO A 455 -14.85 -17.81 21.82
N GLY A 456 -13.85 -17.97 20.97
CA GLY A 456 -12.58 -18.66 21.26
C GLY A 456 -11.35 -17.76 21.44
N SER A 457 -11.49 -16.43 21.33
CA SER A 457 -10.37 -15.49 21.46
C SER A 457 -10.64 -14.47 22.57
N THR A 458 -9.99 -14.65 23.72
CA THR A 458 -10.05 -13.75 24.87
C THR A 458 -9.35 -12.43 24.52
N THR A 459 -10.15 -11.44 24.11
CA THR A 459 -9.72 -10.04 24.12
C THR A 459 -10.85 -9.21 24.71
N VAL A 460 -10.55 -8.59 25.85
CA VAL A 460 -11.49 -7.82 26.68
C VAL A 460 -11.90 -6.55 25.93
N ARG A 461 -13.18 -6.48 25.54
CA ARG A 461 -13.80 -5.26 24.98
C ARG A 461 -14.35 -4.42 26.13
N THR A 462 -13.74 -3.29 26.43
CA THR A 462 -14.26 -2.32 27.40
C THR A 462 -15.28 -1.42 26.71
N THR A 463 -16.58 -1.62 27.00
CA THR A 463 -17.65 -0.71 26.60
C THR A 463 -17.66 0.53 27.50
N SER A 464 -17.47 1.71 26.91
CA SER A 464 -17.69 3.01 27.55
C SER A 464 -19.13 3.48 27.31
N THR A 465 -19.94 3.53 28.37
CA THR A 465 -21.22 4.25 28.37
C THR A 465 -21.10 5.54 29.18
N THR A 466 -21.28 6.67 28.51
CA THR A 466 -21.40 8.01 29.07
C THR A 466 -22.81 8.28 29.59
N SER A 467 -22.95 8.70 30.85
CA SER A 467 -23.91 9.74 31.27
C SER A 467 -23.68 10.19 32.73
N ARG A 468 -23.84 11.50 32.98
CA ARG A 468 -23.80 12.23 34.27
C ARG A 468 -24.80 13.40 34.11
N PRO A 469 -25.36 14.08 35.16
CA PRO A 469 -25.59 13.79 36.60
C PRO A 469 -27.05 14.04 37.09
N SER A 470 -27.44 13.52 38.27
CA SER A 470 -27.78 14.31 39.49
C SER A 470 -28.27 13.45 40.67
N THR A 471 -27.68 13.72 41.84
CA THR A 471 -28.09 13.57 43.26
C THR A 471 -29.60 13.36 43.56
N THR A 472 -30.11 12.63 44.58
CA THR A 472 -29.61 12.25 45.94
C THR A 472 -30.49 11.14 46.58
N SER A 473 -29.88 10.34 47.49
CA SER A 473 -30.47 9.58 48.62
C SER A 473 -31.26 8.29 48.29
N THR A 474 -31.13 7.13 48.94
CA THR A 474 -30.71 6.76 50.30
C THR A 474 -30.14 5.31 50.34
N SER A 475 -29.13 5.12 51.19
CA SER A 475 -28.77 3.95 52.04
C SER A 475 -28.92 2.49 51.55
N ALA A 476 -27.80 1.76 51.49
CA ALA A 476 -27.53 0.58 52.32
C ALA A 476 -26.05 0.15 52.20
N ALA A 477 -25.45 -0.23 53.33
CA ALA A 477 -24.02 -0.43 53.54
C ALA A 477 -23.50 -1.77 52.98
N THR A 478 -22.23 -1.79 52.57
CA THR A 478 -21.42 -3.02 52.57
C THR A 478 -20.01 -2.70 53.06
N THR A 479 -19.64 -3.40 54.12
CA THR A 479 -18.43 -3.28 54.92
C THR A 479 -17.25 -3.94 54.21
N THR A 480 -16.13 -3.23 54.03
CA THR A 480 -14.81 -3.85 53.82
C THR A 480 -13.81 -3.24 54.79
N THR A 481 -13.37 -4.08 55.72
CA THR A 481 -12.35 -3.86 56.76
C THR A 481 -11.04 -3.30 56.19
N ALA A 482 -10.60 -2.15 56.68
CA ALA A 482 -9.23 -1.67 56.49
C ALA A 482 -8.29 -2.48 57.40
N SER A 483 -7.21 -3.05 56.85
CA SER A 483 -6.18 -3.69 57.67
C SER A 483 -5.37 -2.63 58.42
N THR A 484 -5.42 -2.67 59.75
CA THR A 484 -4.60 -1.84 60.63
C THR A 484 -3.19 -2.43 60.74
N GLY A 485 -2.15 -1.66 60.39
CA GLY A 485 -0.75 -2.07 60.54
C GLY A 485 0.22 -1.11 59.83
N THR A 486 1.50 -1.15 60.19
CA THR A 486 2.58 -0.50 59.43
C THR A 486 3.36 -1.54 58.64
N VAL A 487 3.86 -1.17 57.46
CA VAL A 487 4.65 -2.04 56.58
C VAL A 487 6.13 -1.95 56.97
N PRO A 488 6.83 -3.08 57.22
CA PRO A 488 8.26 -3.07 57.52
C PRO A 488 9.08 -2.55 56.33
N ARG A 489 10.34 -2.17 56.57
CA ARG A 489 11.28 -1.83 55.47
C ARG A 489 11.30 -2.94 54.44
N TYR A 490 11.25 -2.57 53.16
CA TYR A 490 11.17 -3.44 51.99
C TYR A 490 9.83 -4.17 51.78
N GLY A 491 8.82 -3.94 52.62
CA GLY A 491 7.47 -4.46 52.35
C GLY A 491 6.73 -3.65 51.29
N GLN A 492 5.78 -4.30 50.59
CA GLN A 492 4.89 -3.62 49.64
C GLN A 492 3.92 -2.71 50.40
N CYS A 493 3.77 -1.48 49.94
CA CYS A 493 2.91 -0.46 50.56
C CYS A 493 1.95 0.20 49.56
N GLY A 494 1.91 -0.30 48.32
CA GLY A 494 1.02 0.20 47.27
C GLY A 494 1.07 -0.63 45.99
N GLY A 495 0.15 -0.35 45.07
CA GLY A 495 -0.05 -1.06 43.81
C GLY A 495 -1.53 -1.22 43.50
N GLN A 496 -1.91 -1.21 42.21
CA GLN A 496 -3.32 -1.26 41.76
C GLN A 496 -4.14 -2.42 42.33
N THR A 497 -3.51 -3.53 42.70
CA THR A 497 -4.16 -4.72 43.27
C THR A 497 -3.83 -4.94 44.75
N TYR A 498 -3.06 -4.04 45.39
CA TYR A 498 -2.61 -4.19 46.77
C TYR A 498 -3.68 -3.73 47.76
N THR A 499 -4.09 -4.64 48.67
CA THR A 499 -5.14 -4.39 49.67
C THR A 499 -4.60 -4.33 51.10
N GLY A 500 -3.28 -4.33 51.29
CA GLY A 500 -2.64 -4.29 52.61
C GLY A 500 -2.38 -2.86 53.12
N PRO A 501 -1.68 -2.70 54.26
CA PRO A 501 -1.40 -1.39 54.83
C PRO A 501 -0.50 -0.53 53.93
N THR A 502 -0.75 0.78 53.86
CA THR A 502 -0.04 1.71 52.97
C THR A 502 0.98 2.61 53.70
N VAL A 503 1.05 2.50 55.03
CA VAL A 503 1.93 3.32 55.87
C VAL A 503 3.15 2.49 56.29
N CYS A 504 4.35 2.98 55.98
CA CYS A 504 5.59 2.33 56.36
C CYS A 504 5.94 2.56 57.85
N VAL A 505 6.65 1.64 58.47
CA VAL A 505 7.25 1.86 59.79
C VAL A 505 8.28 2.99 59.71
N SER A 506 8.29 3.89 60.69
CA SER A 506 9.28 4.98 60.77
C SER A 506 10.70 4.38 60.81
N PRO A 507 11.69 4.92 60.07
CA PRO A 507 11.69 6.19 59.31
C PRO A 507 11.37 6.07 57.81
N TYR A 508 10.87 4.92 57.34
CA TYR A 508 10.78 4.60 55.91
C TYR A 508 9.58 5.27 55.22
N LYS A 509 9.66 5.43 53.90
CA LYS A 509 8.58 6.02 53.08
C LYS A 509 8.15 5.08 51.95
N CYS A 510 6.85 5.09 51.67
CA CYS A 510 6.32 4.31 50.57
C CYS A 510 6.73 4.94 49.24
N THR A 511 7.62 4.27 48.51
CA THR A 511 8.20 4.74 47.26
C THR A 511 7.57 3.98 46.09
N TYR A 512 7.06 4.73 45.11
CA TYR A 512 6.45 4.18 43.91
C TYR A 512 7.50 3.51 43.01
N SER A 513 7.20 2.32 42.49
CA SER A 513 8.05 1.63 41.50
C SER A 513 7.32 1.51 40.15
N ASN A 514 6.11 0.95 40.15
CA ASN A 514 5.31 0.78 38.95
C ASN A 514 3.81 0.72 39.33
N PRO A 515 2.88 0.67 38.35
CA PRO A 515 1.45 0.73 38.63
C PRO A 515 0.94 -0.38 39.57
N TYR A 516 1.65 -1.51 39.66
CA TYR A 516 1.27 -2.65 40.48
C TYR A 516 2.08 -2.76 41.78
N TYR A 517 3.07 -1.89 42.01
CA TYR A 517 4.00 -2.05 43.13
C TYR A 517 4.61 -0.74 43.64
N SER A 518 4.50 -0.52 44.95
CA SER A 518 5.24 0.47 45.74
C SER A 518 5.85 -0.20 46.97
N GLN A 519 7.02 0.25 47.42
CA GLN A 519 7.79 -0.39 48.50
C GLN A 519 8.24 0.60 49.58
N CYS A 520 8.30 0.17 50.84
CA CYS A 520 8.88 0.96 51.92
C CYS A 520 10.42 1.00 51.83
N LEU A 521 11.00 2.18 51.61
CA LEU A 521 12.44 2.40 51.50
C LEU A 521 12.99 3.41 52.52
#